data_AF-A0A812IHF0-F1
#
_entry.id   AF-A0A812IHF0-F1
#
_cell.length_a   1.000
_cell.length_b   1.000
_cell.length_c   1.000
_cell.angle_alpha   90.00
_cell.angle_beta   90.00
_cell.angle_gamma   90.00
#
_symmetry.space_group_name_H-M   'P 1'
#
loop_
_entity.id
_entity.type
_entity.pdbx_description
1 polymer ?
#
loop_
_entity_poly.entity_id
_entity_poly.type
_entity_poly.pdbx_seq_one_letter_code
_entity_poly.pdbx_strand_id
1 'polypeptide(L)'
;MAVKQRRPRWVWILLAGLGLVSFDVFLASATCGFALVRQEVQDPPGFDGVRPTNFLMIGNPGTGKSTVLNGLIQKPYFKSGMSFGGGMTYEFDRAEIGKHTFLDTPGLSDPTRRKQAAEAITEALKQNGYYKIFFVITLQNGRVRSEDVTTMKLVLDASPSNKYGVIINQLNSREYEALHDPEGEARKSVLTALLGTMPVDKLSPYIHLVQHDDDLAGVDNMAKPLPDDLRDFILKTCPGIDIAEVEVADIKASEYEALTSQMEEMLADSEKLKDALRSREAELKDLTEELKAANGNDPDQGFAFLSMAALLTLLLL
;
A
#
# COMPACT_ATOMS: atom_id res chain seq x y z
N MET A 1 10.96 58.91 23.41
CA MET A 1 12.43 58.92 23.35
C MET A 1 12.86 58.71 21.91
N ALA A 2 13.25 59.78 21.22
CA ALA A 2 13.78 59.74 19.86
C ALA A 2 14.89 60.79 19.76
N VAL A 3 16.16 60.37 19.64
CA VAL A 3 17.31 61.19 19.25
C VAL A 3 18.33 60.23 18.62
N LYS A 4 18.45 60.19 17.28
CA LYS A 4 19.39 60.96 16.43
C LYS A 4 20.82 60.38 16.45
N GLN A 5 21.10 59.48 15.51
CA GLN A 5 22.44 58.99 15.20
C GLN A 5 23.20 60.03 14.35
N ARG A 6 24.43 60.33 14.76
CA ARG A 6 25.33 61.35 14.20
C ARG A 6 26.13 60.80 13.02
N ARG A 7 26.35 61.65 12.00
CA ARG A 7 27.41 61.51 10.98
C ARG A 7 28.80 61.84 11.58
N PRO A 8 29.90 61.35 10.97
CA PRO A 8 30.83 62.27 10.27
C PRO A 8 31.36 61.69 8.93
N ARG A 9 31.32 62.46 7.84
CA ARG A 9 32.38 63.33 7.24
C ARG A 9 33.56 62.59 6.58
N TRP A 10 33.41 62.40 5.27
CA TRP A 10 34.33 62.74 4.16
C TRP A 10 35.84 62.62 4.38
N VAL A 11 36.47 61.72 3.61
CA VAL A 11 37.82 61.90 3.04
C VAL A 11 37.72 61.68 1.54
N TRP A 12 38.19 62.66 0.78
CA TRP A 12 38.31 62.67 -0.67
C TRP A 12 39.62 62.02 -1.08
N ILE A 13 39.59 61.11 -2.06
CA ILE A 13 40.73 60.87 -2.95
C ILE A 13 40.21 60.86 -4.38
N LEU A 14 40.60 61.91 -5.12
CA LEU A 14 40.52 62.05 -6.56
C LEU A 14 41.65 61.22 -7.19
N LEU A 15 41.36 60.47 -8.25
CA LEU A 15 42.27 60.36 -9.39
C LEU A 15 41.48 59.96 -10.64
N ALA A 16 41.67 60.78 -11.68
CA ALA A 16 40.98 60.77 -12.94
C ALA A 16 41.45 59.62 -13.86
N GLY A 17 40.52 59.07 -14.65
CA GLY A 17 40.79 58.17 -15.74
C GLY A 17 39.65 58.24 -16.75
N LEU A 18 39.93 58.88 -17.89
CA LEU A 18 39.04 59.12 -19.02
C LEU A 18 38.52 57.82 -19.67
N GLY A 19 37.24 57.81 -20.04
CA GLY A 19 36.64 56.79 -20.90
C GLY A 19 35.15 57.02 -21.13
N LEU A 20 34.81 57.87 -22.11
CA LEU A 20 33.46 58.02 -22.68
C LEU A 20 32.94 56.67 -23.20
N VAL A 21 31.68 56.29 -22.91
CA VAL A 21 30.62 56.03 -23.92
C VAL A 21 29.22 56.16 -23.27
N SER A 22 28.42 56.99 -23.93
CA SER A 22 26.97 57.29 -23.91
C SER A 22 25.98 56.66 -22.93
N PHE A 23 25.21 57.57 -22.32
CA PHE A 23 23.85 57.41 -21.82
C PHE A 23 22.88 57.35 -23.01
N ASP A 24 22.10 56.28 -23.14
CA ASP A 24 20.84 56.30 -23.89
C ASP A 24 19.71 55.82 -22.99
N VAL A 25 18.81 56.76 -22.70
CA VAL A 25 17.49 56.52 -22.12
C VAL A 25 16.60 56.04 -23.26
N PHE A 26 16.12 54.79 -23.18
CA PHE A 26 15.01 54.35 -24.03
C PHE A 26 13.90 53.74 -23.16
N LEU A 27 12.76 54.46 -23.18
CA LEU A 27 11.48 54.02 -22.67
C LEU A 27 10.96 52.93 -23.61
N ALA A 28 10.70 51.71 -23.11
CA ALA A 28 9.97 50.71 -23.88
C ALA A 28 9.16 49.77 -22.97
N SER A 29 7.83 49.97 -23.02
CA SER A 29 6.75 48.99 -22.97
C SER A 29 6.77 47.91 -21.89
N ALA A 30 5.83 48.06 -20.96
CA ALA A 30 5.26 46.97 -20.18
C ALA A 30 4.63 45.93 -21.13
N THR A 31 5.28 44.78 -21.26
CA THR A 31 4.72 43.45 -21.56
C THR A 31 5.88 42.47 -21.69
N CYS A 32 6.41 41.99 -20.57
CA CYS A 32 7.24 40.79 -20.59
C CYS A 32 6.67 39.85 -19.54
N GLY A 33 6.03 38.79 -20.05
CA GLY A 33 5.29 37.83 -19.26
C GLY A 33 6.14 37.27 -18.14
N PHE A 34 5.49 37.06 -16.99
CA PHE A 34 5.90 36.03 -16.05
C PHE A 34 5.97 34.71 -16.84
N ALA A 35 7.15 34.39 -17.38
CA ALA A 35 7.49 33.04 -17.74
C ALA A 35 7.56 32.30 -16.41
N LEU A 36 6.42 31.75 -15.99
CA LEU A 36 6.37 30.61 -15.10
C LEU A 36 7.29 29.58 -15.74
N VAL A 37 8.52 29.50 -15.25
CA VAL A 37 9.37 28.33 -15.43
C VAL A 37 8.60 27.20 -14.77
N ARG A 38 7.69 26.56 -15.52
CA ARG A 38 7.32 25.18 -15.25
C ARG A 38 8.65 24.44 -15.34
N GLN A 39 9.26 24.14 -14.18
CA GLN A 39 10.20 23.04 -14.16
C GLN A 39 9.43 21.87 -14.78
N GLU A 40 9.86 21.42 -15.96
CA GLU A 40 9.51 20.09 -16.43
C GLU A 40 10.07 19.17 -15.37
N VAL A 41 9.23 18.82 -14.39
CA VAL A 41 9.59 17.84 -13.38
C VAL A 41 9.84 16.56 -14.15
N GLN A 42 11.10 16.13 -14.23
CA GLN A 42 11.42 14.88 -14.90
C GLN A 42 10.73 13.72 -14.18
N ASP A 43 10.31 12.72 -14.95
CA ASP A 43 9.78 11.47 -14.39
C ASP A 43 10.81 10.88 -13.38
N PRO A 44 10.35 10.20 -12.32
CA PRO A 44 11.28 9.58 -11.37
C PRO A 44 12.20 8.55 -12.05
N PRO A 45 13.38 8.25 -11.47
CA PRO A 45 14.32 7.29 -12.05
C PRO A 45 13.64 5.96 -12.40
N GLY A 46 13.83 5.51 -13.65
CA GLY A 46 13.34 4.25 -14.22
C GLY A 46 11.82 4.17 -14.45
N PHE A 47 11.14 5.31 -14.53
CA PHE A 47 9.77 5.43 -15.06
C PHE A 47 9.74 5.60 -16.59
N ASP A 48 10.87 5.40 -17.26
CA ASP A 48 11.00 5.45 -18.71
C ASP A 48 9.98 4.51 -19.38
N GLY A 49 9.16 5.06 -20.27
CA GLY A 49 8.12 4.31 -20.97
C GLY A 49 6.89 3.93 -20.14
N VAL A 50 6.83 4.26 -18.85
CA VAL A 50 5.62 4.09 -18.03
C VAL A 50 4.60 5.15 -18.49
N ARG A 51 3.35 4.77 -18.77
CA ARG A 51 2.29 5.73 -19.14
C ARG A 51 1.91 6.63 -17.95
N PRO A 52 1.33 7.83 -18.16
CA PRO A 52 0.75 8.62 -17.07
C PRO A 52 -0.13 7.77 -16.17
N THR A 53 0.19 7.75 -14.88
CA THR A 53 -0.38 6.79 -13.91
C THR A 53 -0.56 7.47 -12.56
N ASN A 54 -1.70 7.22 -11.94
CA ASN A 54 -2.01 7.56 -10.55
C ASN A 54 -1.68 6.35 -9.67
N PHE A 55 -0.63 6.43 -8.86
CA PHE A 55 -0.22 5.41 -7.90
C PHE A 55 -0.92 5.68 -6.58
N LEU A 56 -1.89 4.84 -6.22
CA LEU A 56 -2.71 4.99 -5.03
C LEU A 56 -2.34 3.93 -3.99
N MET A 57 -1.81 4.37 -2.85
CA MET A 57 -1.48 3.50 -1.72
C MET A 57 -2.55 3.62 -0.64
N ILE A 58 -3.17 2.49 -0.29
CA ILE A 58 -4.23 2.41 0.72
C ILE A 58 -3.82 1.42 1.80
N GLY A 59 -4.18 1.70 3.04
CA GLY A 59 -3.89 0.80 4.16
C GLY A 59 -3.88 1.55 5.48
N ASN A 60 -3.86 0.79 6.57
CA ASN A 60 -3.91 1.35 7.91
C ASN A 60 -2.70 2.24 8.25
N PRO A 61 -2.79 3.11 9.26
CA PRO A 61 -1.66 3.90 9.73
C PRO A 61 -0.49 2.98 10.14
N GLY A 62 0.74 3.40 9.84
CA GLY A 62 1.95 2.65 10.19
C GLY A 62 2.31 1.46 9.29
N THR A 63 1.53 1.15 8.24
CA THR A 63 1.86 0.03 7.33
C THR A 63 3.01 0.32 6.35
N GLY A 64 3.50 1.56 6.29
CA GLY A 64 4.67 1.94 5.48
C GLY A 64 4.36 2.46 4.07
N LYS A 65 3.12 2.88 3.78
CA LYS A 65 2.69 3.47 2.50
C LYS A 65 3.61 4.59 2.00
N SER A 66 3.81 5.60 2.85
CA SER A 66 4.66 6.78 2.59
C SER A 66 6.11 6.37 2.33
N THR A 67 6.62 5.38 3.08
CA THR A 67 7.97 4.83 2.90
C THR A 67 8.12 4.15 1.54
N VAL A 68 7.12 3.35 1.12
CA VAL A 68 7.10 2.72 -0.21
C VAL A 68 7.08 3.78 -1.32
N LEU A 69 6.25 4.82 -1.19
CA LEU A 69 6.20 5.91 -2.17
C LEU A 69 7.51 6.69 -2.25
N ASN A 70 8.08 7.06 -1.11
CA ASN A 70 9.37 7.78 -1.08
C ASN A 70 10.49 6.94 -1.71
N GLY A 71 10.53 5.63 -1.45
CA GLY A 71 11.51 4.73 -2.06
C GLY A 71 11.27 4.53 -3.56
N LEU A 72 10.01 4.49 -4.00
CA LEU A 72 9.64 4.37 -5.42
C LEU A 72 10.08 5.61 -6.21
N ILE A 73 9.89 6.79 -5.61
CA ILE A 73 10.26 8.09 -6.18
C ILE A 73 11.76 8.37 -6.01
N GLN A 74 12.39 7.75 -5.01
CA GLN A 74 13.76 8.03 -4.53
C GLN A 74 13.94 9.47 -4.03
N LYS A 75 12.87 10.06 -3.49
CA LYS A 75 12.88 11.39 -2.83
C LYS A 75 11.87 11.43 -1.68
N PRO A 76 12.13 12.20 -0.61
CA PRO A 76 11.27 12.26 0.57
C PRO A 76 10.10 13.23 0.39
N TYR A 77 9.16 12.91 -0.49
CA TYR A 77 7.97 13.75 -0.73
C TYR A 77 6.90 13.59 0.34
N PHE A 78 6.77 12.37 0.87
CA PHE A 78 5.76 12.03 1.87
C PHE A 78 6.40 11.98 3.25
N LYS A 79 5.70 12.52 4.24
CA LYS A 79 6.19 12.42 5.62
C LYS A 79 6.09 10.98 6.08
N SER A 80 7.23 10.37 6.42
CA SER A 80 7.32 9.01 6.97
C SER A 80 8.08 9.07 8.30
N GLY A 81 7.75 8.19 9.26
CA GLY A 81 8.35 8.22 10.59
C GLY A 81 7.43 7.78 11.73
N MET A 82 7.99 7.57 12.92
CA MET A 82 7.19 7.29 14.13
C MET A 82 6.65 8.60 14.71
N SER A 83 5.33 8.71 14.84
CA SER A 83 4.70 9.80 15.60
C SER A 83 4.32 9.31 17.00
N PHE A 84 5.01 9.81 18.03
CA PHE A 84 4.62 9.55 19.41
C PHE A 84 3.46 10.47 19.80
N GLY A 85 2.31 9.90 20.17
CA GLY A 85 1.27 10.57 20.97
C GLY A 85 0.33 11.55 20.24
N GLY A 86 0.50 11.77 18.95
CA GLY A 86 -0.43 12.55 18.14
C GLY A 86 -0.11 12.31 16.69
N GLY A 87 -1.01 11.65 15.96
CA GLY A 87 -0.83 11.34 14.56
C GLY A 87 -0.31 12.58 13.82
N MET A 88 0.80 12.42 13.09
CA MET A 88 1.22 13.44 12.10
C MET A 88 -0.02 13.88 11.33
N THR A 89 -0.05 15.14 10.87
CA THR A 89 -1.16 15.64 10.05
C THR A 89 -1.30 14.76 8.80
N TYR A 90 -2.13 13.71 8.91
CA TYR A 90 -2.48 12.72 7.90
C TYR A 90 -3.49 13.36 6.94
N GLU A 91 -3.09 14.48 6.35
CA GLU A 91 -3.78 15.00 5.18
C GLU A 91 -3.50 14.03 4.02
N PHE A 92 -4.47 13.92 3.13
CA PHE A 92 -4.28 13.24 1.87
C PHE A 92 -3.13 13.92 1.12
N ASP A 93 -1.99 13.25 1.06
CA ASP A 93 -0.80 13.80 0.44
C ASP A 93 -0.77 13.37 -1.03
N ARG A 94 -0.63 14.36 -1.91
CA ARG A 94 -0.53 14.20 -3.37
C ARG A 94 0.80 14.78 -3.84
N ALA A 95 1.56 13.98 -4.58
CA ALA A 95 2.75 14.44 -5.29
C ALA A 95 2.60 14.23 -6.79
N GLU A 96 2.67 15.31 -7.57
CA GLU A 96 2.74 15.25 -9.03
C GLU A 96 4.20 15.35 -9.46
N ILE A 97 4.72 14.28 -10.08
CA ILE A 97 6.13 14.19 -10.47
C ILE A 97 6.18 13.70 -11.92
N GLY A 98 6.61 14.59 -12.80
CA GLY A 98 6.49 14.41 -14.24
C GLY A 98 5.03 14.22 -14.64
N LYS A 99 4.74 13.12 -15.31
CA LYS A 99 3.38 12.78 -15.75
C LYS A 99 2.64 11.83 -14.79
N HIS A 100 3.22 11.54 -13.63
CA HIS A 100 2.66 10.61 -12.65
C HIS A 100 2.15 11.33 -11.42
N THR A 101 1.09 10.79 -10.83
CA THR A 101 0.55 11.25 -9.55
C THR A 101 0.77 10.15 -8.53
N PHE A 102 1.30 10.50 -7.36
CA PHE A 102 1.51 9.61 -6.23
C PHE A 102 0.59 10.07 -5.10
N LEU A 103 -0.20 9.14 -4.58
CA LEU A 103 -1.28 9.40 -3.64
C LEU A 103 -1.08 8.55 -2.40
N ASP A 104 -0.79 9.19 -1.27
CA ASP A 104 -0.70 8.57 0.04
C ASP A 104 -1.99 8.85 0.81
N THR A 105 -2.76 7.81 1.11
CA THR A 105 -4.07 7.99 1.73
C THR A 105 -3.99 7.82 3.25
N PRO A 106 -4.68 8.65 4.05
CA PRO A 106 -4.91 8.35 5.45
C PRO A 106 -5.62 6.98 5.63
N GLY A 107 -5.38 6.32 6.76
CA GLY A 107 -6.03 5.03 7.05
C GLY A 107 -7.46 5.18 7.56
N LEU A 108 -8.35 4.26 7.19
CA LEU A 108 -9.76 4.25 7.62
C LEU A 108 -9.95 3.78 9.08
N SER A 109 -8.93 3.19 9.69
CA SER A 109 -9.00 2.66 11.06
C SER A 109 -9.01 3.73 12.15
N ASP A 110 -8.53 4.96 11.89
CA ASP A 110 -8.60 6.07 12.85
C ASP A 110 -10.03 6.63 12.94
N PRO A 111 -10.77 6.43 14.05
CA PRO A 111 -12.15 6.88 14.16
C PRO A 111 -12.32 8.38 14.01
N THR A 112 -11.32 9.18 14.42
CA THR A 112 -11.40 10.64 14.40
C THR A 112 -11.28 11.22 13.00
N ARG A 113 -10.61 10.50 12.10
CA ARG A 113 -10.30 10.94 10.72
C ARG A 113 -10.95 10.08 9.64
N ARG A 114 -11.62 8.99 10.01
CA ARG A 114 -12.21 8.00 9.09
C ARG A 114 -13.05 8.62 7.97
N LYS A 115 -13.91 9.59 8.31
CA LYS A 115 -14.77 10.25 7.32
C LYS A 115 -13.93 11.04 6.29
N GLN A 116 -12.96 11.81 6.76
CA GLN A 116 -12.04 12.56 5.89
C GLN A 116 -11.20 11.60 5.04
N ALA A 117 -10.78 10.47 5.61
CA ALA A 117 -10.03 9.46 4.89
C ALA A 117 -10.86 8.80 3.77
N ALA A 118 -12.13 8.46 4.06
CA ALA A 118 -13.05 7.94 3.05
C ALA A 118 -13.30 8.95 1.93
N GLU A 119 -13.56 10.22 2.27
CA GLU A 119 -13.75 11.31 1.30
C GLU A 119 -12.50 11.48 0.43
N ALA A 120 -11.31 11.51 1.02
CA ALA A 120 -10.06 11.64 0.30
C ALA A 120 -9.78 10.48 -0.66
N ILE A 121 -10.03 9.22 -0.24
CA ILE A 121 -9.87 8.06 -1.12
C ILE A 121 -10.91 8.10 -2.25
N THR A 122 -12.15 8.50 -1.96
CA THR A 122 -13.20 8.67 -2.99
C THR A 122 -12.80 9.76 -3.99
N GLU A 123 -12.34 10.93 -3.54
CA GLU A 123 -11.86 12.01 -4.40
C GLU A 123 -10.65 11.58 -5.24
N ALA A 124 -9.75 10.79 -4.64
CA ALA A 124 -8.60 10.21 -5.33
C ALA A 124 -9.03 9.28 -6.46
N LEU A 125 -10.01 8.40 -6.23
CA LEU A 125 -10.51 7.46 -7.23
C LEU A 125 -11.38 8.14 -8.30
N LYS A 126 -12.07 9.23 -7.96
CA LYS A 126 -12.94 9.98 -8.88
C LYS A 126 -12.17 10.81 -9.92
N GLN A 127 -10.85 10.95 -9.82
CA GLN A 127 -10.11 11.64 -10.87
C GLN A 127 -10.03 10.71 -12.09
N ASN A 128 -10.59 11.11 -13.22
CA ASN A 128 -10.52 10.29 -14.43
C ASN A 128 -9.04 10.00 -14.80
N GLY A 129 -8.69 8.73 -15.02
CA GLY A 129 -7.31 8.39 -15.38
C GLY A 129 -6.95 6.92 -15.17
N TYR A 130 -5.67 6.63 -15.41
CA TYR A 130 -5.11 5.29 -15.22
C TYR A 130 -4.52 5.15 -13.82
N TYR A 131 -4.99 4.16 -13.08
CA TYR A 131 -4.60 3.89 -11.70
C TYR A 131 -3.81 2.61 -11.58
N LYS A 132 -2.82 2.63 -10.70
CA LYS A 132 -2.32 1.43 -10.03
C LYS A 132 -2.61 1.55 -8.55
N ILE A 133 -3.48 0.66 -8.06
CA ILE A 133 -3.97 0.66 -6.69
C ILE A 133 -3.22 -0.42 -5.91
N PHE A 134 -2.73 -0.08 -4.72
CA PHE A 134 -2.04 -1.00 -3.84
C PHE A 134 -2.61 -0.93 -2.42
N PHE A 135 -2.97 -2.08 -1.87
CA PHE A 135 -3.26 -2.23 -0.45
C PHE A 135 -1.99 -2.63 0.28
N VAL A 136 -1.51 -1.78 1.19
CA VAL A 136 -0.32 -2.02 2.00
C VAL A 136 -0.76 -2.41 3.41
N ILE A 137 -0.51 -3.68 3.76
CA ILE A 137 -0.91 -4.27 5.04
C ILE A 137 0.31 -4.78 5.80
N THR A 138 0.15 -5.07 7.08
CA THR A 138 1.19 -5.68 7.93
C THR A 138 0.58 -6.86 8.69
N LEU A 139 1.37 -7.88 9.00
CA LEU A 139 0.91 -8.97 9.85
C LEU A 139 1.18 -8.65 11.33
N GLN A 140 0.30 -9.15 12.20
CA GLN A 140 0.54 -9.18 13.64
C GLN A 140 0.74 -10.62 14.08
N ASN A 141 2.00 -10.99 14.32
CA ASN A 141 2.39 -12.37 14.66
C ASN A 141 1.83 -13.38 13.64
N GLY A 142 2.01 -13.10 12.35
CA GLY A 142 1.51 -13.93 11.24
C GLY A 142 0.00 -13.83 10.97
N ARG A 143 -0.75 -12.94 11.64
CA ARG A 143 -2.20 -12.78 11.46
C ARG A 143 -2.54 -11.50 10.71
N VAL A 144 -3.57 -11.57 9.88
CA VAL A 144 -4.20 -10.41 9.23
C VAL A 144 -5.04 -9.65 10.27
N ARG A 145 -5.01 -8.33 10.21
CA ARG A 145 -5.80 -7.45 11.08
C ARG A 145 -7.19 -7.24 10.47
N SER A 146 -8.24 -7.26 11.28
CA SER A 146 -9.63 -7.06 10.81
C SER A 146 -9.79 -5.71 10.11
N GLU A 147 -9.09 -4.69 10.60
CA GLU A 147 -9.11 -3.33 10.05
C GLU A 147 -8.57 -3.25 8.61
N ASP A 148 -7.60 -4.11 8.26
CA ASP A 148 -7.06 -4.19 6.90
C ASP A 148 -8.12 -4.80 5.95
N VAL A 149 -8.77 -5.89 6.39
CA VAL A 149 -9.86 -6.55 5.63
C VAL A 149 -11.04 -5.58 5.42
N THR A 150 -11.45 -4.88 6.47
CA THR A 150 -12.53 -3.87 6.38
C THR A 150 -12.17 -2.75 5.42
N THR A 151 -10.94 -2.23 5.50
CA THR A 151 -10.47 -1.16 4.62
C THR A 151 -10.50 -1.59 3.16
N MET A 152 -9.98 -2.79 2.86
CA MET A 152 -10.04 -3.35 1.52
C MET A 152 -11.47 -3.49 1.03
N LYS A 153 -12.37 -4.05 1.84
CA LYS A 153 -13.76 -4.29 1.46
C LYS A 153 -14.48 -2.98 1.12
N LEU A 154 -14.40 -1.97 1.98
CA LEU A 154 -15.05 -0.68 1.74
C LEU A 154 -14.56 0.03 0.49
N VAL A 155 -13.26 -0.06 0.19
CA VAL A 155 -12.71 0.55 -1.04
C VAL A 155 -13.10 -0.25 -2.27
N LEU A 156 -13.04 -1.58 -2.21
CA LEU A 156 -13.40 -2.46 -3.34
C LEU A 156 -14.89 -2.45 -3.64
N ASP A 157 -15.75 -2.19 -2.64
CA ASP A 157 -17.18 -1.95 -2.84
C ASP A 157 -17.44 -0.60 -3.53
N ALA A 158 -16.57 0.39 -3.30
CA ALA A 158 -16.66 1.73 -3.89
C ALA A 158 -16.05 1.84 -5.30
N SER A 159 -15.25 0.87 -5.74
CA SER A 159 -14.51 0.90 -7.01
C SER A 159 -14.80 -0.35 -7.85
N PRO A 160 -14.88 -0.26 -9.19
CA PRO A 160 -15.18 -1.41 -10.05
C PRO A 160 -14.02 -2.43 -10.17
N SER A 161 -12.89 -2.23 -9.51
CA SER A 161 -11.62 -2.90 -9.85
C SER A 161 -11.34 -4.22 -9.13
N ASN A 162 -10.86 -5.21 -9.89
CA ASN A 162 -10.07 -6.35 -9.41
C ASN A 162 -8.58 -6.26 -9.80
N LYS A 163 -8.17 -5.14 -10.38
CA LYS A 163 -6.81 -4.83 -10.81
C LYS A 163 -6.14 -3.96 -9.75
N TYR A 164 -5.68 -4.60 -8.69
CA TYR A 164 -4.94 -3.97 -7.60
C TYR A 164 -3.86 -4.92 -7.09
N GLY A 165 -2.84 -4.39 -6.44
CA GLY A 165 -1.82 -5.17 -5.74
C GLY A 165 -2.06 -5.21 -4.24
N VAL A 166 -1.66 -6.29 -3.58
CA VAL A 166 -1.51 -6.34 -2.12
C VAL A 166 -0.03 -6.42 -1.80
N ILE A 167 0.46 -5.51 -0.97
CA ILE A 167 1.82 -5.50 -0.44
C ILE A 167 1.73 -5.88 1.04
N ILE A 168 2.20 -7.08 1.38
CA ILE A 168 2.33 -7.53 2.76
C ILE A 168 3.70 -7.06 3.25
N ASN A 169 3.70 -5.95 3.98
CA ASN A 169 4.89 -5.23 4.38
C ASN A 169 5.39 -5.61 5.78
N GLN A 170 6.65 -5.27 6.04
CA GLN A 170 7.30 -5.40 7.36
C GLN A 170 7.32 -6.84 7.90
N LEU A 171 7.42 -7.83 7.01
CA LEU A 171 7.50 -9.24 7.43
C LEU A 171 8.82 -9.49 8.15
N ASN A 172 8.78 -10.07 9.34
CA ASN A 172 10.01 -10.58 9.95
C ASN A 172 10.53 -11.80 9.17
N SER A 173 11.77 -12.24 9.40
CA SER A 173 12.37 -13.34 8.63
C SER A 173 11.53 -14.62 8.67
N ARG A 174 10.95 -14.96 9.82
CA ARG A 174 10.13 -16.16 9.99
C ARG A 174 8.82 -16.07 9.21
N GLU A 175 8.16 -14.92 9.23
CA GLU A 175 6.94 -14.69 8.46
C GLU A 175 7.25 -14.72 6.96
N TYR A 176 8.29 -14.02 6.52
CA TYR A 176 8.69 -13.99 5.12
C TYR A 176 8.94 -15.40 4.58
N GLU A 177 9.76 -16.20 5.27
CA GLU A 177 10.03 -17.60 4.91
C GLU A 177 8.74 -18.45 4.86
N ALA A 178 7.87 -18.32 5.86
CA ALA A 178 6.63 -19.10 5.93
C ALA A 178 5.63 -18.72 4.83
N LEU A 179 5.59 -17.45 4.40
CA LEU A 179 4.71 -16.98 3.33
C LEU A 179 5.30 -17.16 1.93
N HIS A 180 6.61 -17.40 1.80
CA HIS A 180 7.28 -17.54 0.52
C HIS A 180 6.89 -18.83 -0.22
N ASP A 181 6.55 -19.89 0.51
CA ASP A 181 6.05 -21.14 -0.07
C ASP A 181 4.62 -20.95 -0.62
N PRO A 182 4.41 -21.05 -1.95
CA PRO A 182 3.09 -20.90 -2.58
C PRO A 182 2.06 -21.93 -2.07
N GLU A 183 2.51 -23.12 -1.71
CA GLU A 183 1.66 -24.21 -1.24
C GLU A 183 1.59 -24.31 0.28
N GLY A 184 2.35 -23.46 0.98
CA GLY A 184 2.46 -23.44 2.42
C GLY A 184 1.15 -23.06 3.11
N GLU A 185 0.82 -23.79 4.18
CA GLU A 185 -0.36 -23.54 5.01
C GLU A 185 -0.40 -22.12 5.59
N ALA A 186 0.77 -21.53 5.91
CA ALA A 186 0.85 -20.16 6.39
C ALA A 186 0.38 -19.16 5.33
N ARG A 187 0.85 -19.30 4.09
CA ARG A 187 0.43 -18.46 2.96
C ARG A 187 -1.06 -18.64 2.69
N LYS A 188 -1.54 -19.88 2.57
CA LYS A 188 -2.97 -20.19 2.38
C LYS A 188 -3.82 -19.55 3.47
N SER A 189 -3.41 -19.70 4.74
CA SER A 189 -4.15 -19.12 5.87
C SER A 189 -4.25 -17.60 5.80
N VAL A 190 -3.15 -16.91 5.51
CA VAL A 190 -3.12 -15.44 5.38
C VAL A 190 -3.97 -14.98 4.20
N LEU A 191 -3.85 -15.63 3.04
CA LEU A 191 -4.62 -15.27 1.86
C LEU A 191 -6.12 -15.52 2.03
N THR A 192 -6.50 -16.64 2.67
CA THR A 192 -7.90 -16.91 3.02
C THR A 192 -8.44 -15.88 3.99
N ALA A 193 -7.67 -15.47 5.01
CA ALA A 193 -8.10 -14.46 5.96
C ALA A 193 -8.29 -13.07 5.29
N LEU A 194 -7.42 -12.74 4.34
CA LEU A 194 -7.45 -11.44 3.66
C LEU A 194 -8.53 -11.36 2.56
N LEU A 195 -8.63 -12.41 1.74
CA LEU A 195 -9.39 -12.40 0.49
C LEU A 195 -10.65 -13.27 0.55
N GLY A 196 -10.76 -14.19 1.52
CA GLY A 196 -11.86 -15.16 1.58
C GLY A 196 -13.24 -14.53 1.81
N THR A 197 -13.30 -13.29 2.30
CA THR A 197 -14.53 -12.53 2.52
C THR A 197 -14.90 -11.63 1.36
N MET A 198 -14.04 -11.54 0.34
CA MET A 198 -14.24 -10.68 -0.82
C MET A 198 -15.07 -11.41 -1.88
N PRO A 199 -15.95 -10.70 -2.61
CA PRO A 199 -16.61 -11.26 -3.78
C PRO A 199 -15.59 -11.79 -4.80
N VAL A 200 -15.92 -12.88 -5.50
CA VAL A 200 -15.01 -13.54 -6.45
C VAL A 200 -14.55 -12.59 -7.56
N ASP A 201 -15.43 -11.70 -8.00
CA ASP A 201 -15.15 -10.67 -9.01
C ASP A 201 -14.23 -9.55 -8.51
N LYS A 202 -13.94 -9.47 -7.20
CA LYS A 202 -13.02 -8.52 -6.56
C LYS A 202 -11.68 -9.14 -6.17
N LEU A 203 -11.46 -10.43 -6.43
CA LEU A 203 -10.20 -11.09 -6.10
C LEU A 203 -9.08 -10.63 -7.03
N SER A 204 -7.91 -10.33 -6.45
CA SER A 204 -6.70 -10.04 -7.18
C SER A 204 -5.61 -11.10 -6.90
N PRO A 205 -4.93 -11.62 -7.93
CA PRO A 205 -3.80 -12.54 -7.76
C PRO A 205 -2.48 -11.82 -7.45
N TYR A 206 -2.43 -10.48 -7.48
CA TYR A 206 -1.18 -9.72 -7.39
C TYR A 206 -0.82 -9.44 -5.94
N ILE A 207 0.06 -10.28 -5.38
CA ILE A 207 0.47 -10.19 -3.98
C ILE A 207 2.00 -10.20 -3.92
N HIS A 208 2.56 -9.26 -3.16
CA HIS A 208 4.00 -9.12 -2.97
C HIS A 208 4.34 -9.08 -1.49
N LEU A 209 5.44 -9.75 -1.13
CA LEU A 209 5.91 -9.90 0.24
C LEU A 209 7.14 -9.01 0.42
N VAL A 210 7.15 -8.16 1.44
CA VAL A 210 8.28 -7.26 1.73
C VAL A 210 8.78 -7.56 3.14
N GLN A 211 10.04 -7.96 3.23
CA GLN A 211 10.71 -8.18 4.52
C GLN A 211 10.96 -6.84 5.22
N HIS A 212 10.94 -6.85 6.55
CA HIS A 212 11.33 -5.71 7.37
C HIS A 212 12.77 -5.29 7.05
N ASP A 213 12.97 -3.98 6.91
CA ASP A 213 14.27 -3.36 6.66
C ASP A 213 14.65 -2.51 7.87
N ASP A 214 15.61 -2.99 8.65
CA ASP A 214 16.07 -2.33 9.88
C ASP A 214 16.62 -0.92 9.61
N ASP A 215 17.13 -0.64 8.40
CA ASP A 215 17.62 0.69 8.02
C ASP A 215 16.50 1.73 7.90
N LEU A 216 15.25 1.27 7.74
CA LEU A 216 14.06 2.11 7.63
C LEU A 216 13.31 2.24 8.94
N ALA A 217 13.65 1.42 9.95
CA ALA A 217 12.95 1.38 11.22
C ALA A 217 13.17 2.66 12.04
N GLY A 218 12.10 3.44 12.24
CA GLY A 218 12.14 4.64 13.08
C GLY A 218 12.90 5.83 12.49
N VAL A 219 13.26 5.78 11.20
CA VAL A 219 13.94 6.88 10.51
C VAL A 219 12.91 7.73 9.76
N ASP A 220 12.90 9.03 10.07
CA ASP A 220 11.96 9.96 9.46
C ASP A 220 12.36 10.31 8.02
N ASN A 221 11.37 10.36 7.11
CA ASN A 221 11.51 10.85 5.73
C ASN A 221 12.58 10.12 4.91
N MET A 222 12.71 8.80 5.08
CA MET A 222 13.64 8.01 4.28
C MET A 222 13.16 7.81 2.85
N ALA A 223 14.09 7.94 1.92
CA ALA A 223 13.92 7.70 0.49
C ALA A 223 14.95 6.69 -0.05
N LYS A 224 15.19 5.62 0.72
CA LYS A 224 16.01 4.48 0.27
C LYS A 224 15.33 3.86 -0.97
N PRO A 225 16.05 3.65 -2.09
CA PRO A 225 15.49 2.97 -3.24
C PRO A 225 14.83 1.64 -2.86
N LEU A 226 13.67 1.36 -3.44
CA LEU A 226 13.01 0.07 -3.22
C LEU A 226 13.88 -1.08 -3.74
N PRO A 227 13.77 -2.27 -3.12
CA PRO A 227 14.22 -3.51 -3.74
C PRO A 227 13.67 -3.66 -5.17
N ASP A 228 14.50 -4.19 -6.07
CA ASP A 228 14.16 -4.29 -7.50
C ASP A 228 12.89 -5.12 -7.74
N ASP A 229 12.65 -6.15 -6.93
CA ASP A 229 11.48 -7.01 -7.01
C ASP A 229 10.18 -6.30 -6.61
N LEU A 230 10.20 -5.49 -5.54
CA LEU A 230 9.05 -4.65 -5.16
C LEU A 230 8.79 -3.56 -6.19
N ARG A 231 9.86 -2.94 -6.70
CA ARG A 231 9.76 -1.93 -7.76
C ARG A 231 9.15 -2.54 -9.02
N ASP A 232 9.62 -3.71 -9.45
CA ASP A 232 9.10 -4.42 -10.62
C ASP A 232 7.67 -4.88 -10.41
N PHE A 233 7.32 -5.31 -9.19
CA PHE A 233 5.95 -5.60 -8.83
C PHE A 233 5.03 -4.39 -9.06
N ILE A 234 5.42 -3.21 -8.57
CA ILE A 234 4.64 -1.98 -8.69
C ILE A 234 4.56 -1.51 -10.15
N LEU A 235 5.69 -1.45 -10.87
CA LEU A 235 5.77 -0.83 -12.19
C LEU A 235 5.37 -1.76 -13.34
N LYS A 236 5.69 -3.05 -13.23
CA LYS A 236 5.58 -4.00 -14.36
C LYS A 236 4.55 -5.10 -14.11
N THR A 237 4.58 -5.74 -12.94
CA THR A 237 3.77 -6.95 -12.67
C THR A 237 2.31 -6.63 -12.36
N CYS A 238 2.05 -5.70 -11.45
CA CYS A 238 0.70 -5.33 -11.06
C CYS A 238 0.04 -4.53 -12.19
N PRO A 239 -1.15 -4.94 -12.68
CA PRO A 239 -1.85 -4.21 -13.72
C PRO A 239 -2.40 -2.91 -13.15
N GLY A 240 -2.60 -1.94 -14.03
CA GLY A 240 -3.44 -0.79 -13.74
C GLY A 240 -4.80 -0.86 -14.43
N ILE A 241 -5.66 0.07 -14.09
CA ILE A 241 -7.04 0.19 -14.55
C ILE A 241 -7.35 1.64 -14.89
N ASP A 242 -8.07 1.86 -16.00
CA ASP A 242 -8.67 3.16 -16.27
C ASP A 242 -9.95 3.27 -15.43
N ILE A 243 -10.03 4.29 -14.58
CA ILE A 243 -11.17 4.54 -13.69
C ILE A 243 -11.84 5.84 -14.15
N ALA A 244 -13.14 5.78 -14.39
CA ALA A 244 -13.96 6.95 -14.62
C ALA A 244 -14.70 7.36 -13.35
N GLU A 245 -14.89 8.67 -13.15
CA GLU A 245 -15.59 9.24 -11.99
C GLU A 245 -16.95 8.58 -11.74
N VAL A 246 -17.69 8.31 -12.82
CA VAL A 246 -19.06 7.74 -12.78
C VAL A 246 -19.10 6.30 -12.27
N GLU A 247 -17.97 5.60 -12.25
CA GLU A 247 -17.86 4.21 -11.79
C GLU A 247 -17.51 4.13 -10.29
N VAL A 248 -17.18 5.26 -9.66
CA VAL A 248 -16.73 5.32 -8.26
C VAL A 248 -17.87 5.78 -7.37
N ALA A 249 -18.29 4.90 -6.46
CA ALA A 249 -19.22 5.24 -5.40
C ALA A 249 -18.49 5.88 -4.20
N ASP A 250 -19.25 6.54 -3.33
CA ASP A 250 -18.68 7.09 -2.09
C ASP A 250 -18.35 5.95 -1.11
N ILE A 251 -17.18 6.02 -0.49
CA ILE A 251 -16.76 5.05 0.52
C ILE A 251 -17.61 5.24 1.78
N LYS A 252 -18.25 4.16 2.23
CA LYS A 252 -19.21 4.20 3.33
C LYS A 252 -18.53 4.14 4.69
N ALA A 253 -17.91 5.25 5.10
CA ALA A 253 -17.24 5.37 6.41
C ALA A 253 -18.13 5.00 7.61
N SER A 254 -19.45 5.20 7.52
CA SER A 254 -20.41 4.87 8.56
C SER A 254 -20.59 3.37 8.80
N GLU A 255 -20.29 2.53 7.79
CA GLU A 255 -20.41 1.07 7.90
C GLU A 255 -19.15 0.43 8.53
N TYR A 256 -18.07 1.19 8.72
CA TYR A 256 -16.76 0.67 9.12
C TYR A 256 -16.77 -0.10 10.44
N GLU A 257 -17.39 0.44 11.49
CA GLU A 257 -17.37 -0.19 12.82
C GLU A 257 -18.15 -1.50 12.83
N ALA A 258 -19.34 -1.48 12.23
CA ALA A 258 -20.17 -2.68 12.10
C ALA A 258 -19.44 -3.75 11.26
N LEU A 259 -18.79 -3.35 10.17
CA LEU A 259 -18.06 -4.27 9.31
C LEU A 259 -16.81 -4.82 9.99
N THR A 260 -16.08 -3.99 10.74
CA THR A 260 -14.89 -4.44 11.49
C THR A 260 -15.28 -5.46 12.56
N SER A 261 -16.33 -5.19 13.33
CA SER A 261 -16.83 -6.15 14.33
C SER A 261 -17.25 -7.48 13.69
N GLN A 262 -17.88 -7.45 12.51
CA GLN A 262 -18.24 -8.67 11.78
C GLN A 262 -17.00 -9.43 11.28
N MET A 263 -15.97 -8.72 10.81
CA MET A 263 -14.73 -9.33 10.34
C MET A 263 -13.93 -9.93 11.51
N GLU A 264 -13.91 -9.28 12.68
CA GLU A 264 -13.29 -9.83 13.89
C GLU A 264 -13.93 -11.15 14.31
N GLU A 265 -15.27 -11.19 14.37
CA GLU A 265 -16.01 -12.41 14.70
C GLU A 265 -15.73 -13.51 13.67
N MET A 266 -15.78 -13.19 12.38
CA MET A 266 -15.53 -14.14 11.30
C MET A 266 -14.10 -14.68 11.30
N LEU A 267 -13.10 -13.84 11.56
CA LEU A 267 -11.71 -14.27 11.66
C LEU A 267 -11.50 -15.16 12.88
N ALA A 268 -12.10 -14.83 14.02
CA ALA A 268 -12.04 -15.66 15.22
C ALA A 268 -12.72 -17.02 15.01
N ASP A 269 -13.87 -17.07 14.34
CA ASP A 269 -14.56 -18.32 14.05
C ASP A 269 -13.84 -19.15 12.98
N SER A 270 -13.24 -18.50 11.98
CA SER A 270 -12.37 -19.18 11.00
C SER A 270 -11.16 -19.81 11.69
N GLU A 271 -10.58 -19.16 12.70
CA GLU A 271 -9.47 -19.71 13.49
C GLU A 271 -9.91 -20.95 14.27
N LYS A 272 -11.04 -20.87 15.01
CA LYS A 272 -11.61 -22.03 15.72
C LYS A 272 -11.92 -23.19 14.78
N LEU A 273 -12.48 -22.92 13.61
CA LEU A 273 -12.82 -23.94 12.62
C LEU A 273 -11.56 -24.60 12.07
N LYS A 274 -10.51 -23.82 11.77
CA LYS A 274 -9.21 -24.35 11.32
C LYS A 274 -8.58 -25.26 12.37
N ASP A 275 -8.61 -24.89 13.64
CA ASP A 275 -8.05 -25.71 14.72
C ASP A 275 -8.86 -27.01 14.91
N ALA A 276 -10.19 -26.94 14.82
CA ALA A 276 -11.05 -28.13 14.84
C ALA A 276 -10.78 -29.07 13.66
N LEU A 277 -10.62 -28.52 12.46
CA LEU A 277 -10.27 -29.29 11.26
C LEU A 277 -8.91 -29.96 11.41
N ARG A 278 -7.91 -29.27 11.93
CA ARG A 278 -6.57 -29.84 12.19
C ARG A 278 -6.61 -31.00 13.18
N SER A 279 -7.39 -30.88 14.26
CA SER A 279 -7.58 -31.96 15.22
C SER A 279 -8.20 -33.19 14.55
N ARG A 280 -9.24 -32.97 13.75
CA ARG A 280 -9.95 -34.04 13.03
C ARG A 280 -9.07 -34.70 11.96
N GLU A 281 -8.27 -33.93 11.25
CA GLU A 281 -7.30 -34.47 10.27
C GLU A 281 -6.22 -35.32 10.93
N ALA A 282 -5.76 -34.94 12.13
CA ALA A 282 -4.81 -35.76 12.90
C ALA A 282 -5.46 -37.08 13.36
N GLU A 283 -6.66 -37.02 13.92
CA GLU A 283 -7.42 -38.22 14.32
C GLU A 283 -7.67 -39.19 13.15
N LEU A 284 -8.02 -38.65 11.98
CA LEU A 284 -8.22 -39.46 10.78
C LEU A 284 -6.92 -40.09 10.29
N LYS A 285 -5.78 -39.37 10.38
CA LYS A 285 -4.47 -39.95 10.04
C LYS A 285 -4.16 -41.12 10.95
N ASP A 286 -4.29 -40.96 12.25
CA ASP A 286 -4.03 -42.03 13.23
C ASP A 286 -4.93 -43.25 12.96
N LEU A 287 -6.23 -43.05 12.74
CA LEU A 287 -7.16 -44.13 12.40
C LEU A 287 -6.78 -44.85 11.10
N THR A 288 -6.32 -44.10 10.08
CA THR A 288 -5.88 -44.71 8.82
C THR A 288 -4.59 -45.50 8.96
N GLU A 289 -3.68 -45.09 9.85
CA GLU A 289 -2.46 -45.83 10.15
C GLU A 289 -2.78 -47.11 10.94
N GLU A 290 -3.68 -47.04 11.92
CA GLU A 290 -4.18 -48.22 12.64
C GLU A 290 -4.86 -49.23 11.70
N LEU A 291 -5.73 -48.75 10.80
CA LEU A 291 -6.39 -49.61 9.81
C LEU A 291 -5.40 -50.23 8.83
N LYS A 292 -4.38 -49.50 8.37
CA LYS A 292 -3.31 -50.05 7.53
C LYS A 292 -2.48 -51.10 8.26
N ALA A 293 -2.17 -50.87 9.54
CA ALA A 293 -1.46 -51.84 10.38
C ALA A 293 -2.29 -53.10 10.63
N ALA A 294 -3.62 -52.97 10.81
CA ALA A 294 -4.53 -54.09 10.98
C ALA A 294 -4.73 -54.91 9.69
N ASN A 295 -4.78 -54.25 8.52
CA ASN A 295 -4.95 -54.91 7.21
C ASN A 295 -3.66 -55.42 6.57
N GLY A 296 -2.49 -55.13 7.15
CA GLY A 296 -1.19 -55.60 6.66
C GLY A 296 -0.99 -57.12 6.70
N ASN A 297 -2.00 -57.90 7.11
CA ASN A 297 -1.96 -59.36 7.21
C ASN A 297 -2.89 -60.12 6.24
N ASP A 298 -3.64 -59.46 5.34
CA ASP A 298 -4.49 -60.17 4.37
C ASP A 298 -4.58 -59.49 2.99
N PRO A 299 -3.92 -60.02 1.94
CA PRO A 299 -3.83 -59.40 0.62
C PRO A 299 -5.17 -59.33 -0.15
N ASP A 300 -6.20 -60.10 0.23
CA ASP A 300 -7.49 -60.11 -0.48
C ASP A 300 -8.44 -58.97 -0.05
N GLN A 301 -8.15 -58.24 1.04
CA GLN A 301 -8.99 -57.12 1.53
C GLN A 301 -8.61 -55.74 0.96
N GLY A 302 -7.44 -55.61 0.30
CA GLY A 302 -6.92 -54.32 -0.17
C GLY A 302 -7.74 -53.66 -1.31
N PHE A 303 -8.38 -54.47 -2.17
CA PHE A 303 -9.18 -53.95 -3.30
C PHE A 303 -10.54 -53.38 -2.88
N ALA A 304 -11.16 -53.93 -1.83
CA ALA A 304 -12.41 -53.40 -1.29
C ALA A 304 -12.20 -52.06 -0.56
N PHE A 305 -11.02 -51.88 0.07
CA PHE A 305 -10.69 -50.70 0.86
C PHE A 305 -10.44 -49.44 0.03
N LEU A 306 -9.76 -49.55 -1.10
CA LEU A 306 -9.56 -48.41 -2.03
C LEU A 306 -10.89 -47.89 -2.58
N SER A 307 -11.86 -48.78 -2.81
CA SER A 307 -13.20 -48.41 -3.27
C SER A 307 -14.01 -47.68 -2.20
N MET A 308 -13.93 -48.12 -0.94
CA MET A 308 -14.72 -47.52 0.15
C MET A 308 -14.16 -46.17 0.62
N ALA A 309 -12.83 -46.02 0.68
CA ALA A 309 -12.19 -44.74 1.01
C ALA A 309 -12.48 -43.68 -0.06
N ALA A 310 -12.45 -44.05 -1.35
CA ALA A 310 -12.85 -43.15 -2.44
C ALA A 310 -14.33 -42.74 -2.33
N LEU A 311 -15.21 -43.65 -1.91
CA LEU A 311 -16.64 -43.39 -1.71
C LEU A 311 -16.90 -42.44 -0.52
N LEU A 312 -16.18 -42.62 0.59
CA LEU A 312 -16.27 -41.72 1.75
C LEU A 312 -15.74 -40.32 1.46
N THR A 313 -14.72 -40.21 0.61
CA THR A 313 -14.17 -38.92 0.18
C THR A 313 -15.12 -38.19 -0.76
N LEU A 314 -15.90 -38.93 -1.57
CA LEU A 314 -16.91 -38.35 -2.48
C LEU A 314 -18.21 -37.91 -1.78
N LEU A 315 -18.51 -38.47 -0.60
CA LEU A 315 -19.72 -38.16 0.18
C LEU A 315 -19.56 -36.93 1.09
N LEU A 316 -18.35 -36.35 1.17
CA LEU A 316 -18.01 -35.23 2.05
C LEU A 316 -17.56 -33.96 1.30
N LEU A 317 -17.66 -33.96 -0.03
CA LEU A 317 -17.62 -32.75 -0.89
C LEU A 317 -19.04 -32.27 -1.16
#